data_AF-X1JD01-F1
#
_entry.id   AF-X1JD01-F1
#
_cell.length_a   1.000
_cell.length_b   1.000
_cell.length_c   1.000
_cell.angle_alpha   90.00
_cell.angle_beta   90.00
_cell.angle_gamma   90.00
#
_symmetry.space_group_name_H-M   'P 1'
#
loop_
_entity.id
_entity.type
_entity.pdbx_description
1 polymer ?
#
loop_
_entity_poly.entity_id
_entity_poly.type
_entity_poly.pdbx_seq_one_letter_code
_entity_poly.pdbx_strand_id
1 'polypeptide(L)' 'MRCNLKCYGCYAWQYSKKDDLPYDVCNRVIDEANDIGIYFFVITGGEPFCWGNFYDFLERHNDSFFQVYTNGQLID' A
#
# COMPACT_ATOMS: atom_id res chain seq x y z
N MET A 1 -5.68 0.66 -8.99
CA MET A 1 -6.07 0.04 -7.71
C MET A 1 -6.52 -1.40 -7.93
N ARG A 2 -5.82 -2.38 -7.34
CA ARG A 2 -6.18 -3.82 -7.41
C ARG A 2 -6.88 -4.25 -6.12
N CYS A 3 -7.88 -5.11 -6.23
CA CYS A 3 -8.63 -5.70 -5.12
C CYS A 3 -9.17 -7.07 -5.56
N ASN A 4 -9.21 -8.02 -4.63
CA ASN A 4 -9.85 -9.33 -4.82
C ASN A 4 -11.39 -9.26 -4.75
N LEU A 5 -11.96 -8.12 -4.34
CA LEU A 5 -13.41 -7.89 -4.23
C LEU A 5 -13.91 -6.82 -5.22
N LYS A 6 -15.24 -6.74 -5.37
CA LYS A 6 -15.97 -5.73 -6.19
C LYS A 6 -17.15 -5.14 -5.43
N CYS A 7 -16.89 -4.57 -4.25
CA CYS A 7 -17.95 -4.10 -3.36
C CYS A 7 -18.81 -3.01 -4.01
N TYR A 8 -20.14 -3.09 -3.82
CA TYR A 8 -21.06 -2.03 -4.20
C TYR A 8 -20.72 -0.75 -3.41
N GLY A 9 -20.57 0.38 -4.12
CA GLY A 9 -20.21 1.67 -3.51
C GLY A 9 -18.72 1.89 -3.23
N CYS A 10 -17.83 0.99 -3.66
CA CYS A 10 -16.38 1.22 -3.52
C CYS A 10 -15.92 2.38 -4.41
N TYR A 11 -15.47 3.48 -3.79
CA TYR A 11 -14.97 4.65 -4.52
C TYR A 11 -13.71 4.34 -5.34
N ALA A 12 -12.91 3.35 -4.92
CA ALA A 12 -11.61 3.04 -5.53
C ALA A 12 -11.69 2.03 -6.69
N TRP A 13 -12.82 1.36 -6.88
CA TRP A 13 -12.95 0.26 -7.85
C TRP A 13 -12.73 0.69 -9.31
N GLN A 14 -13.10 1.94 -9.63
CA GLN A 14 -13.01 2.47 -10.99
C GLN A 14 -11.62 2.98 -11.36
N TYR A 15 -10.68 3.07 -10.41
CA TYR A 15 -9.33 3.50 -10.72
C TYR A 15 -8.61 2.48 -11.62
N SER A 16 -7.81 3.02 -12.54
CA SER A 16 -6.97 2.22 -13.44
C SER A 16 -6.15 1.19 -12.67
N LYS A 17 -6.00 0.00 -13.24
CA LYS A 17 -5.18 -1.10 -12.72
C LYS A 17 -3.83 -1.19 -13.41
N LYS A 18 -3.54 -0.27 -14.35
CA LYS A 18 -2.36 -0.30 -15.20
C LYS A 18 -1.22 0.60 -14.70
N ASP A 19 -1.54 1.53 -13.80
CA ASP A 19 -0.65 2.63 -13.43
C ASP A 19 -0.19 2.50 -11.97
N ASP A 20 0.29 1.31 -11.59
CA ASP A 20 0.88 1.11 -10.27
C ASP A 20 2.26 1.80 -10.23
N LEU A 21 2.61 2.44 -9.11
CA LEU A 21 3.93 3.05 -8.94
C LEU A 21 5.02 1.96 -8.99
N PRO A 22 6.17 2.23 -9.64
CA PRO A 22 7.33 1.37 -9.52
C PRO A 22 7.76 1.17 -8.07
N TYR A 23 8.25 -0.02 -7.73
CA TYR A 23 8.64 -0.38 -6.36
C TYR A 23 9.72 0.55 -5.78
N ASP A 24 10.69 0.95 -6.59
CA ASP A 24 11.74 1.91 -6.25
C ASP A 24 11.16 3.31 -5.93
N VAL A 25 10.12 3.73 -6.64
CA VAL A 25 9.43 5.00 -6.37
C VAL A 25 8.69 4.94 -5.03
N CYS A 26 7.96 3.85 -4.74
CA CYS A 26 7.31 3.68 -3.43
C CYS A 26 8.31 3.79 -2.28
N ASN A 27 9.47 3.16 -2.44
CA ASN A 27 10.51 3.20 -1.43
C ASN A 27 11.10 4.60 -1.24
N ARG A 28 11.44 5.27 -2.35
CA ARG A 28 11.98 6.62 -2.30
C ARG A 28 11.04 7.59 -1.58
N VAL A 29 9.73 7.45 -1.77
CA VAL A 29 8.73 8.28 -1.09
C VAL A 29 8.79 8.09 0.44
N ILE A 30 9.00 6.86 0.92
CA ILE A 30 9.15 6.62 2.37
C ILE A 30 10.49 7.16 2.87
N ASP A 31 11.59 6.91 2.15
CA ASP A 31 12.91 7.42 2.51
C ASP A 31 12.88 8.97 2.64
N GLU A 32 12.32 9.66 1.64
CA GLU A 32 12.19 11.13 1.62
C GLU A 32 11.26 11.64 2.73
N ALA A 33 10.22 10.90 3.09
CA ALA A 33 9.31 11.26 4.17
C ALA A 33 9.98 11.09 5.55
N ASN A 34 10.74 10.02 5.75
CA ASN A 34 11.52 9.78 6.96
C ASN A 34 12.59 10.86 7.14
N ASP A 35 13.27 11.28 6.07
CA ASP A 35 14.26 12.36 6.08
C ASP A 35 13.71 13.70 6.61
N ILE A 36 12.40 13.94 6.43
CA ILE A 36 11.70 15.13 6.93
C ILE A 36 10.89 14.88 8.22
N GLY A 37 11.08 13.72 8.85
CA GLY A 37 10.51 13.40 10.17
C GLY A 37 9.10 12.81 10.16
N ILE A 38 8.63 12.30 9.02
CA ILE A 38 7.32 11.65 8.88
C ILE A 38 7.53 10.14 8.92
N TYR A 39 7.03 9.47 9.95
CA TYR A 39 7.20 8.02 10.16
C TYR A 39 5.87 7.27 10.28
N PHE A 40 4.74 7.94 10.03
CA PHE A 40 3.40 7.34 10.11
C PHE A 40 2.75 7.35 8.74
N PHE A 41 2.49 6.16 8.20
CA PHE A 41 1.95 5.99 6.86
C PHE A 41 0.66 5.17 6.90
N VAL A 42 -0.34 5.64 6.17
CA VAL A 42 -1.58 4.90 5.98
C VAL A 42 -1.53 4.20 4.64
N ILE A 43 -1.60 2.87 4.67
CA ILE A 43 -1.70 2.05 3.46
C ILE A 43 -3.16 1.66 3.26
N THR A 44 -3.75 2.20 2.19
CA THR A 44 -5.05 1.76 1.67
C THR A 44 -4.82 0.94 0.41
N GLY A 45 -5.87 0.63 -0.34
CA GLY A 45 -5.65 0.07 -1.68
C GLY A 45 -6.80 0.33 -2.64
N GLY A 46 -6.94 -0.62 -3.57
CA GLY A 46 -8.07 -1.53 -3.37
C GLY A 46 -7.79 -2.39 -2.13
N GLU A 47 -7.15 -3.56 -2.31
CA GLU A 47 -6.66 -4.42 -1.23
C GLU A 47 -5.12 -4.44 -1.19
N PRO A 48 -4.47 -3.95 -0.12
CA PRO A 48 -3.00 -3.90 0.00
C PRO A 48 -2.30 -5.24 -0.24
N PHE A 49 -2.82 -6.33 0.34
CA PHE A 49 -2.21 -7.66 0.24
C PHE A 49 -2.31 -8.29 -1.17
N CYS A 50 -2.97 -7.63 -2.14
CA CYS A 50 -2.86 -8.01 -3.55
C CYS A 50 -1.52 -7.60 -4.18
N TRP A 51 -0.74 -6.73 -3.54
CA TRP A 51 0.55 -6.29 -4.03
C TRP A 51 1.67 -7.23 -3.55
N GLY A 52 2.25 -7.99 -4.48
CA GLY A 52 3.22 -9.05 -4.15
C GLY A 52 4.48 -8.57 -3.42
N ASN A 53 4.83 -7.29 -3.50
CA ASN A 53 6.02 -6.73 -2.82
C ASN A 53 5.70 -6.13 -1.45
N PHE A 54 4.48 -6.30 -0.93
CA PHE A 54 4.01 -5.54 0.23
C PHE A 54 4.80 -5.86 1.51
N TYR A 55 5.06 -7.13 1.79
CA TYR A 55 5.83 -7.53 2.97
C TYR A 55 7.30 -7.07 2.89
N ASP A 56 7.96 -7.27 1.74
CA ASP A 56 9.32 -6.78 1.50
C ASP A 56 9.42 -5.26 1.65
N PHE A 57 8.38 -4.54 1.22
CA PHE A 57 8.27 -3.09 1.41
C PHE A 57 8.19 -2.71 2.88
N LEU A 58 7.32 -3.36 3.67
CA LEU A 58 7.20 -3.09 5.11
C LEU A 58 8.47 -3.47 5.88
N GLU A 59 9.11 -4.59 5.55
CA GLU A 59 10.34 -5.05 6.19
C GLU A 59 11.49 -4.08 5.95
N ARG A 60 11.61 -3.55 4.73
CA ARG A 60 12.61 -2.53 4.40
C ARG A 60 12.46 -1.26 5.24
N HIS A 61 11.23 -0.85 5.54
CA HIS A 61 10.92 0.40 6.25
C HIS A 61 10.50 0.14 7.70
N ASN A 62 11.17 -0.79 8.39
CA ASN A 62 10.82 -1.22 9.74
C ASN A 62 11.04 -0.17 10.85
N ASP A 63 11.57 1.00 10.49
CA ASP A 63 11.69 2.19 11.34
C ASP A 63 10.39 3.03 11.37
N SER A 64 9.42 2.67 10.54
CA SER A 64 8.18 3.42 10.30
C SER A 64 6.95 2.64 10.76
N PHE A 65 5.91 3.37 11.16
CA PHE A 65 4.62 2.79 11.52
C PHE A 65 3.66 2.81 10.32
N PHE A 66 3.12 1.64 9.98
CA PHE A 66 2.15 1.48 8.90
C PHE A 66 0.78 1.09 9.44
N GLN A 67 -0.23 1.95 9.22
CA GLN A 67 -1.63 1.59 9.42
C GLN A 67 -2.21 1.05 8.12
N VAL A 68 -2.54 -0.24 8.11
CA VAL A 68 -3.05 -0.92 6.91
C VAL A 68 -4.57 -1.09 6.98
N TYR A 69 -5.26 -0.60 5.95
CA TYR A 69 -6.69 -0.87 5.72
C TYR A 69 -6.85 -2.05 4.76
N THR A 70 -7.38 -3.16 5.26
CA THR A 70 -7.56 -4.42 4.51
C THR A 70 -8.96 -5.00 4.73
N ASN A 71 -9.45 -5.76 3.75
CA ASN A 71 -10.64 -6.60 3.90
C ASN A 71 -10.37 -7.93 4.65
N GLY A 72 -9.10 -8.25 4.92
CA GLY A 72 -8.67 -9.37 5.76
C GLY A 72 -8.69 -10.75 5.10
N GLN A 73 -9.10 -10.88 3.83
CA GLN A 73 -9.18 -12.19 3.16
C GLN A 73 -7.82 -12.73 2.67
N LEU A 74 -6.79 -11.89 2.65
CA LEU A 74 -5.45 -12.20 2.13
C LEU A 74 -4.37 -12.03 3.20
N ILE A 75 -4.76 -12.08 4.49
CA ILE A 75 -3.81 -12.15 5.59
C ILE A 75 -3.42 -13.62 5.77
N ASP A 76 -2.11 -13.89 5.75
CA ASP A 76 -1.48 -15.18 6.08
C ASP A 76 -0.46 -14.95 7.21
#